data_AF-A0A2I1EN70-F1
#
_entry.id   AF-A0A2I1EN70-F1
#
_cell.length_a   1.000
_cell.length_b   1.000
_cell.length_c   1.000
_cell.angle_alpha   90.00
_cell.angle_beta   90.00
_cell.angle_gamma   90.00
#
_symmetry.space_group_name_H-M   'P 1'
#
loop_
_entity.id
_entity.type
_entity.pdbx_description
1 polymer ?
#
loop_
_entity_poly.entity_id
_entity_poly.type
_entity_poly.pdbx_seq_one_letter_code
_entity_poly.pdbx_strand_id
1 'polypeptide(L)'
;MFTDETEVINIIGSEKLRLEGSLKIKDFTKLKSINLEKLELTELEISCCSHLIQINLSELSKLTSLSVTGCLKLNKLDCSNNSKLNYLEVSDLTELNCSNTSIVELSLNLCPYITKLDCSNNSKLISLDVSNCFKLKFIDCSQSNLTSLDLSYCSKSITINPPDLDIIRKKENIKNILIVGRTGSGRTTLANVLTGSDDFRESGYAVSEKKGFNKKVFKCKEVNYCVVDTVGFEDTNLTTKKVLYKIADGIYSMPEGISRVLFVVDGRFLPEKMSSLNLISDVFFDIDILDYVTIVRTKFSGFRNKYECDKDKRIIYEEYEKIAEIVNSRDNIIHVDNPSINIVKYDVDDDAQIDFNKKAREKSRKILLDYLEKICQEDREDREDREEYFKIKTWDKLRDKITKYVDNEELEVNPQRPCLIL
;
A
#
# COMPACT_ATOMS: atom_id res chain seq x y z
N MET A 1 -19.44 -12.32 27.50
CA MET A 1 -19.04 -10.95 27.15
C MET A 1 -17.56 -10.82 27.49
N PHE A 2 -16.74 -10.47 26.50
CA PHE A 2 -15.32 -10.17 26.71
C PHE A 2 -15.18 -8.70 27.08
N THR A 3 -14.22 -8.37 27.94
CA THR A 3 -13.90 -7.00 28.40
C THR A 3 -12.44 -6.65 28.10
N ASP A 4 -12.01 -5.41 28.36
CA ASP A 4 -10.60 -5.00 28.21
C ASP A 4 -9.63 -5.80 29.08
N GLU A 5 -10.13 -6.36 30.18
CA GLU A 5 -9.38 -7.22 31.10
C GLU A 5 -9.23 -8.67 30.59
N THR A 6 -9.78 -8.99 29.41
CA THR A 6 -9.72 -10.33 28.85
C THR A 6 -8.28 -10.69 28.49
N GLU A 7 -7.69 -11.62 29.24
CA GLU A 7 -6.37 -12.16 28.92
C GLU A 7 -6.42 -13.34 27.94
N VAL A 8 -7.56 -14.03 27.84
CA VAL A 8 -7.73 -15.22 26.99
C VAL A 8 -9.08 -15.21 26.30
N ILE A 9 -9.06 -15.37 24.98
CA ILE A 9 -10.26 -15.67 24.18
C ILE A 9 -10.16 -17.14 23.77
N ASN A 10 -11.12 -17.95 24.22
CA ASN A 10 -11.22 -19.35 23.84
C ASN A 10 -12.63 -19.63 23.33
N ILE A 11 -12.76 -19.85 22.02
CA ILE A 11 -14.04 -20.11 21.36
C ILE A 11 -13.91 -21.41 20.58
N ILE A 12 -14.67 -22.41 21.03
CA ILE A 12 -14.70 -23.75 20.43
C ILE A 12 -16.08 -23.96 19.84
N GLY A 13 -16.14 -24.12 18.53
CA GLY A 13 -17.36 -24.43 17.80
C GLY A 13 -17.94 -25.79 18.19
N SER A 14 -19.25 -25.89 18.10
CA SER A 14 -20.00 -27.11 18.38
C SER A 14 -21.24 -27.17 17.51
N GLU A 15 -21.99 -28.27 17.56
CA GLU A 15 -23.29 -28.36 16.85
C GLU A 15 -24.25 -27.21 17.21
N LYS A 16 -24.12 -26.64 18.42
CA LYS A 16 -24.94 -25.52 18.91
C LYS A 16 -24.31 -24.14 18.71
N LEU A 17 -23.02 -24.07 18.37
CA LEU A 17 -22.28 -22.83 18.16
C LEU A 17 -21.50 -22.92 16.84
N ARG A 18 -22.14 -22.46 15.76
CA ARG A 18 -21.54 -22.32 14.44
C ARG A 18 -21.33 -20.84 14.18
N LEU A 19 -20.10 -20.37 14.42
CA LEU A 19 -19.72 -19.02 14.02
C LEU A 19 -19.21 -19.08 12.58
N GLU A 20 -19.94 -18.42 11.69
CA GLU A 20 -19.69 -18.31 10.25
C GLU A 20 -19.38 -16.85 9.91
N GLY A 21 -18.74 -16.62 8.76
CA GLY A 21 -18.49 -15.26 8.25
C GLY A 21 -17.23 -14.62 8.83
N SER A 22 -17.31 -13.34 9.16
CA SER A 22 -16.17 -12.56 9.67
C SER A 22 -16.07 -12.61 11.19
N LEU A 23 -14.85 -12.53 11.72
CA LEU A 23 -14.62 -12.23 13.13
C LEU A 23 -13.53 -11.17 13.23
N LYS A 24 -13.81 -10.09 13.95
CA LYS A 24 -12.84 -9.04 14.26
C LYS A 24 -12.60 -8.99 15.77
N ILE A 25 -11.34 -9.08 16.17
CA ILE A 25 -10.86 -8.96 17.55
C ILE A 25 -9.94 -7.75 17.60
N LYS A 26 -10.42 -6.65 18.19
CA LYS A 26 -9.71 -5.37 18.15
C LYS A 26 -9.47 -4.81 19.54
N ASP A 27 -8.29 -4.21 19.71
CA ASP A 27 -7.92 -3.34 20.82
C ASP A 27 -7.94 -4.00 22.21
N PHE A 28 -7.93 -5.33 22.27
CA PHE A 28 -7.74 -6.06 23.52
C PHE A 28 -6.28 -5.97 23.98
N THR A 29 -5.93 -4.87 24.63
CA THR A 29 -4.55 -4.56 25.02
C THR A 29 -3.98 -5.50 26.08
N LYS A 30 -4.81 -6.24 26.82
CA LYS A 30 -4.38 -7.24 27.83
C LYS A 30 -4.44 -8.70 27.34
N LEU A 31 -4.99 -8.94 26.15
CA LEU A 31 -5.15 -10.28 25.60
C LEU A 31 -3.79 -10.92 25.31
N LYS A 32 -3.56 -12.11 25.87
CA LYS A 32 -2.32 -12.88 25.74
C LYS A 32 -2.46 -14.07 24.82
N SER A 33 -3.66 -14.67 24.75
CA SER A 33 -3.89 -15.88 23.97
C SER A 33 -5.27 -15.91 23.30
N ILE A 34 -5.30 -16.36 22.04
CA ILE A 34 -6.51 -16.63 21.27
C ILE A 34 -6.50 -18.11 20.86
N ASN A 35 -7.56 -18.82 21.20
CA ASN A 35 -7.83 -20.16 20.73
C ASN A 35 -9.19 -20.19 20.01
N LEU A 36 -9.17 -20.46 18.70
CA LEU A 36 -10.36 -20.56 17.87
C LEU A 36 -10.36 -21.95 17.22
N GLU A 37 -11.30 -22.80 17.63
CA GLU A 37 -11.39 -24.18 17.16
C GLU A 37 -12.77 -24.46 16.57
N LYS A 38 -12.84 -25.30 15.54
CA LYS A 38 -14.11 -25.81 14.96
C LYS A 38 -15.09 -24.71 14.52
N LEU A 39 -14.58 -23.55 14.10
CA LEU A 39 -15.41 -22.46 13.57
C LEU A 39 -15.42 -22.47 12.03
N GLU A 40 -16.48 -21.91 11.45
CA GLU A 40 -16.68 -21.81 10.00
C GLU A 40 -16.40 -20.38 9.49
N LEU A 41 -15.46 -19.69 10.14
CA LEU A 41 -15.06 -18.34 9.78
C LEU A 41 -14.43 -18.31 8.38
N THR A 42 -14.87 -17.35 7.57
CA THR A 42 -14.29 -17.05 6.25
C THR A 42 -13.26 -15.94 6.35
N GLU A 43 -13.36 -15.06 7.35
CA GLU A 43 -12.45 -13.93 7.57
C GLU A 43 -12.13 -13.75 9.06
N LEU A 44 -10.86 -13.52 9.38
CA LEU A 44 -10.41 -13.22 10.74
C LEU A 44 -9.50 -12.00 10.72
N GLU A 45 -9.85 -10.99 11.51
CA GLU A 45 -9.04 -9.80 11.74
C GLU A 45 -8.69 -9.70 13.22
N ILE A 46 -7.40 -9.65 13.53
CA ILE A 46 -6.87 -9.44 14.87
C ILE A 46 -6.00 -8.18 14.80
N SER A 47 -6.41 -7.12 15.47
CA SER A 47 -5.70 -5.84 15.43
C SER A 47 -5.47 -5.26 16.83
N CYS A 48 -4.30 -4.65 17.03
CA CYS A 48 -3.96 -3.88 18.24
C CYS A 48 -3.98 -4.67 19.56
N CYS A 49 -3.91 -6.00 19.49
CA CYS A 49 -3.78 -6.85 20.67
C CYS A 49 -2.30 -6.87 21.10
N SER A 50 -1.81 -5.76 21.62
CA SER A 50 -0.37 -5.50 21.84
C SER A 50 0.32 -6.48 22.80
N HIS A 51 -0.45 -7.17 23.64
CA HIS A 51 0.04 -8.21 24.55
C HIS A 51 -0.14 -9.64 24.06
N LEU A 52 -0.65 -9.84 22.85
CA LEU A 52 -0.94 -11.15 22.30
C LEU A 52 0.37 -11.89 22.02
N ILE A 53 0.50 -13.10 22.57
CA ILE A 53 1.71 -13.93 22.46
C ILE A 53 1.43 -15.18 21.63
N GLN A 54 0.19 -15.67 21.66
CA GLN A 54 -0.17 -16.94 21.06
C GLN A 54 -1.54 -16.86 20.37
N ILE A 55 -1.61 -17.47 19.19
CA ILE A 55 -2.85 -17.67 18.43
C ILE A 55 -2.84 -19.11 17.95
N ASN A 56 -3.96 -19.82 18.14
CA ASN A 56 -4.21 -21.10 17.50
C ASN A 56 -5.26 -20.94 16.39
N LEU A 57 -4.87 -21.30 15.16
CA LEU A 57 -5.69 -21.22 13.93
C LEU A 57 -5.85 -22.58 13.23
N SER A 58 -5.40 -23.69 13.85
CA SER A 58 -5.22 -24.97 13.16
C SER A 58 -6.51 -25.60 12.64
N GLU A 59 -7.67 -25.27 13.20
CA GLU A 59 -8.96 -25.87 12.84
C GLU A 59 -9.90 -24.94 12.05
N LEU A 60 -9.39 -23.81 11.53
CA LEU A 60 -10.18 -22.83 10.78
C LEU A 60 -10.23 -23.12 9.27
N SER A 61 -10.69 -24.31 8.90
CA SER A 61 -10.65 -24.84 7.52
C SER A 61 -11.38 -24.02 6.44
N LYS A 62 -12.25 -23.08 6.83
CA LYS A 62 -13.01 -22.21 5.92
C LYS A 62 -12.34 -20.86 5.68
N LEU A 63 -11.27 -20.54 6.40
CA LEU A 63 -10.65 -19.23 6.39
C LEU A 63 -10.08 -18.90 5.00
N THR A 64 -10.54 -17.78 4.44
CA THR A 64 -10.10 -17.26 3.14
C THR A 64 -9.24 -16.01 3.27
N SER A 65 -9.39 -15.28 4.38
CA SER A 65 -8.74 -14.00 4.68
C SER A 65 -8.28 -13.97 6.14
N LEU A 66 -7.01 -13.64 6.37
CA LEU A 66 -6.44 -13.45 7.70
C LEU A 66 -5.66 -12.13 7.74
N SER A 67 -5.99 -11.27 8.71
CA SER A 67 -5.23 -10.06 9.01
C SER A 67 -4.82 -10.08 10.49
N VAL A 68 -3.52 -10.02 10.78
CA VAL A 68 -2.96 -9.98 12.14
C VAL A 68 -1.96 -8.83 12.23
N THR A 69 -2.41 -7.69 12.76
CA THR A 69 -1.62 -6.44 12.76
C THR A 69 -1.54 -5.79 14.14
N GLY A 70 -0.44 -5.08 14.42
CA GLY A 70 -0.23 -4.39 15.70
C GLY A 70 -0.19 -5.30 16.93
N CYS A 71 0.12 -6.59 16.73
CA CYS A 71 0.26 -7.59 17.80
C CYS A 71 1.74 -7.71 18.21
N LEU A 72 2.28 -6.67 18.85
CA LEU A 72 3.73 -6.46 19.01
C LEU A 72 4.49 -7.56 19.78
N LYS A 73 3.79 -8.37 20.58
CA LYS A 73 4.39 -9.50 21.31
C LYS A 73 4.22 -10.85 20.60
N LEU A 74 3.50 -10.90 19.48
CA LEU A 74 3.31 -12.10 18.69
C LEU A 74 4.53 -12.32 17.80
N ASN A 75 5.51 -13.04 18.31
CA ASN A 75 6.76 -13.26 17.57
C ASN A 75 6.60 -14.22 16.39
N LYS A 76 5.69 -15.20 16.51
CA LYS A 76 5.52 -16.29 15.56
C LYS A 76 4.05 -16.44 15.22
N LEU A 77 3.76 -16.58 13.94
CA LEU A 77 2.43 -16.94 13.44
C LEU A 77 2.53 -18.20 12.60
N ASP A 78 1.73 -19.21 12.95
CA ASP A 78 1.50 -20.39 12.11
C ASP A 78 0.05 -20.37 11.65
N CYS A 79 -0.14 -20.15 10.35
CA CYS A 79 -1.42 -20.26 9.67
C CYS A 79 -1.36 -21.33 8.56
N SER A 80 -0.42 -22.28 8.67
CA SER A 80 -0.25 -23.35 7.69
C SER A 80 -1.47 -24.27 7.62
N ASN A 81 -1.59 -25.02 6.53
CA ASN A 81 -2.67 -25.98 6.27
C ASN A 81 -4.08 -25.36 6.18
N ASN A 82 -4.17 -24.04 6.03
CA ASN A 82 -5.40 -23.36 5.67
C ASN A 82 -5.52 -23.25 4.15
N SER A 83 -5.87 -24.36 3.49
CA SER A 83 -5.85 -24.49 2.02
C SER A 83 -6.71 -23.48 1.25
N LYS A 84 -7.69 -22.84 1.90
CA LYS A 84 -8.54 -21.79 1.32
C LYS A 84 -8.01 -20.37 1.54
N LEU A 85 -7.06 -20.18 2.45
CA LEU A 85 -6.49 -18.89 2.79
C LEU A 85 -5.77 -18.32 1.57
N ASN A 86 -6.31 -17.27 0.99
CA ASN A 86 -5.79 -16.65 -0.23
C ASN A 86 -5.36 -15.18 -0.02
N TYR A 87 -5.69 -14.61 1.13
CA TYR A 87 -5.25 -13.28 1.55
C TYR A 87 -4.67 -13.36 2.95
N LEU A 88 -3.45 -12.83 3.12
CA LEU A 88 -2.74 -12.75 4.38
C LEU A 88 -2.12 -11.36 4.53
N GLU A 89 -2.44 -10.69 5.62
CA GLU A 89 -1.85 -9.41 6.01
C GLU A 89 -1.29 -9.53 7.42
N VAL A 90 0.01 -9.25 7.58
CA VAL A 90 0.70 -9.39 8.87
C VAL A 90 1.67 -8.24 9.09
N SER A 91 1.89 -7.88 10.36
CA SER A 91 2.93 -6.93 10.75
C SER A 91 3.75 -7.47 11.93
N ASP A 92 4.97 -6.94 12.09
CA ASP A 92 5.77 -7.09 13.32
C ASP A 92 6.27 -8.51 13.65
N LEU A 93 6.03 -9.50 12.79
CA LEU A 93 6.42 -10.89 13.03
C LEU A 93 7.93 -11.11 12.89
N THR A 94 8.45 -12.09 13.64
CA THR A 94 9.83 -12.60 13.52
C THR A 94 9.91 -13.94 12.80
N GLU A 95 8.84 -14.74 12.84
CA GLU A 95 8.70 -15.99 12.11
C GLU A 95 7.26 -16.13 11.58
N LEU A 96 7.13 -16.55 10.32
CA LEU A 96 5.84 -16.82 9.68
C LEU A 96 5.88 -18.19 9.00
N ASN A 97 4.88 -19.03 9.31
CA ASN A 97 4.56 -20.23 8.56
C ASN A 97 3.17 -20.09 7.93
N CYS A 98 3.13 -19.89 6.61
CA CYS A 98 1.94 -19.85 5.78
C CYS A 98 2.01 -20.92 4.68
N SER A 99 2.65 -22.06 4.96
CA SER A 99 2.72 -23.18 4.03
C SER A 99 1.36 -23.86 3.83
N ASN A 100 1.17 -24.51 2.68
CA ASN A 100 -0.05 -25.26 2.37
C ASN A 100 -1.34 -24.40 2.42
N THR A 101 -1.28 -23.23 1.77
CA THR A 101 -2.41 -22.28 1.62
C THR A 101 -2.72 -22.04 0.13
N SER A 102 -3.58 -21.07 -0.17
CA SER A 102 -3.92 -20.62 -1.53
C SER A 102 -3.47 -19.17 -1.78
N ILE A 103 -2.48 -18.67 -1.03
CA ILE A 103 -1.99 -17.29 -1.18
C ILE A 103 -1.41 -17.10 -2.59
N VAL A 104 -1.86 -16.03 -3.27
CA VAL A 104 -1.44 -15.68 -4.63
C VAL A 104 -0.28 -14.69 -4.61
N GLU A 105 -0.34 -13.74 -3.68
CA GLU A 105 0.62 -12.67 -3.47
C GLU A 105 0.84 -12.49 -1.97
N LEU A 106 2.09 -12.34 -1.56
CA LEU A 106 2.45 -12.09 -0.16
C LEU A 106 3.40 -10.89 -0.08
N SER A 107 3.01 -9.88 0.69
CA SER A 107 3.90 -8.79 1.11
C SER A 107 4.26 -8.95 2.57
N LEU A 108 5.54 -8.77 2.88
CA LEU A 108 6.05 -8.75 4.26
C LEU A 108 6.75 -7.43 4.59
N ASN A 109 6.42 -6.35 3.87
CA ASN A 109 7.07 -5.07 4.08
C ASN A 109 6.78 -4.46 5.47
N LEU A 110 5.70 -4.88 6.14
CA LEU A 110 5.39 -4.50 7.53
C LEU A 110 6.04 -5.44 8.58
N CYS A 111 6.92 -6.35 8.17
CA CYS A 111 7.64 -7.29 9.04
C CYS A 111 9.17 -7.12 8.92
N PRO A 112 9.74 -5.92 9.21
CA PRO A 112 11.17 -5.66 9.00
C PRO A 112 12.11 -6.53 9.87
N TYR A 113 11.57 -7.19 10.89
CA TYR A 113 12.29 -8.04 11.82
C TYR A 113 12.13 -9.53 11.54
N ILE A 114 11.43 -9.92 10.47
CA ILE A 114 11.27 -11.33 10.11
C ILE A 114 12.62 -11.99 9.84
N THR A 115 12.83 -13.17 10.41
CA THR A 115 14.05 -13.97 10.29
C THR A 115 13.81 -15.30 9.61
N LYS A 116 12.59 -15.84 9.71
CA LYS A 116 12.18 -17.11 9.11
C LYS A 116 10.83 -16.96 8.41
N LEU A 117 10.79 -17.34 7.14
CA LEU A 117 9.57 -17.44 6.35
C LEU A 117 9.44 -18.85 5.78
N ASP A 118 8.30 -19.48 6.00
CA ASP A 118 7.87 -20.68 5.28
C ASP A 118 6.55 -20.38 4.56
N CYS A 119 6.63 -20.23 3.25
CA CYS A 119 5.51 -20.09 2.33
C CYS A 119 5.50 -21.22 1.29
N SER A 120 6.03 -22.40 1.66
CA SER A 120 6.10 -23.58 0.82
C SER A 120 4.71 -24.16 0.49
N ASN A 121 4.63 -24.96 -0.58
CA ASN A 121 3.39 -25.63 -1.00
C ASN A 121 2.25 -24.65 -1.31
N ASN A 122 2.58 -23.49 -1.85
CA ASN A 122 1.64 -22.47 -2.30
C ASN A 122 1.68 -22.37 -3.83
N SER A 123 1.07 -23.33 -4.53
CA SER A 123 1.15 -23.44 -6.00
C SER A 123 0.54 -22.27 -6.78
N LYS A 124 -0.21 -21.38 -6.10
CA LYS A 124 -0.77 -20.15 -6.69
C LYS A 124 0.08 -18.91 -6.41
N LEU A 125 1.11 -19.01 -5.57
CA LEU A 125 1.96 -17.88 -5.20
C LEU A 125 2.83 -17.48 -6.40
N ILE A 126 2.52 -16.32 -6.99
CA ILE A 126 3.20 -15.76 -8.16
C ILE A 126 4.06 -14.54 -7.81
N SER A 127 3.89 -13.98 -6.61
CA SER A 127 4.63 -12.80 -6.17
C SER A 127 4.87 -12.84 -4.67
N LEU A 128 6.12 -12.58 -4.28
CA LEU A 128 6.55 -12.46 -2.90
C LEU A 128 7.40 -11.21 -2.74
N ASP A 129 6.92 -10.26 -1.95
CA ASP A 129 7.64 -9.02 -1.64
C ASP A 129 8.24 -9.08 -0.25
N VAL A 130 9.58 -9.07 -0.21
CA VAL A 130 10.42 -9.10 0.99
C VAL A 130 11.37 -7.90 1.03
N SER A 131 11.03 -6.80 0.33
CA SER A 131 11.90 -5.64 0.15
C SER A 131 12.36 -5.00 1.46
N ASN A 132 11.51 -5.01 2.50
CA ASN A 132 11.83 -4.49 3.83
C ASN A 132 12.35 -5.55 4.82
N CYS A 133 12.54 -6.80 4.39
CA CYS A 133 12.88 -7.93 5.28
C CYS A 133 14.41 -8.08 5.46
N PHE A 134 15.08 -7.03 5.94
CA PHE A 134 16.55 -6.98 6.00
C PHE A 134 17.18 -8.03 6.94
N LYS A 135 16.42 -8.56 7.91
CA LYS A 135 16.87 -9.55 8.89
C LYS A 135 16.59 -11.01 8.48
N LEU A 136 16.05 -11.26 7.29
CA LEU A 136 15.66 -12.60 6.85
C LEU A 136 16.88 -13.52 6.75
N LYS A 137 16.78 -14.70 7.37
CA LYS A 137 17.85 -15.73 7.44
C LYS A 137 17.46 -17.03 6.75
N PHE A 138 16.16 -17.32 6.68
CA PHE A 138 15.63 -18.51 6.04
C PHE A 138 14.33 -18.17 5.31
N ILE A 139 14.22 -18.65 4.07
CA ILE A 139 13.01 -18.63 3.28
C ILE A 139 12.79 -19.98 2.61
N ASP A 140 11.60 -20.55 2.82
CA ASP A 140 11.10 -21.68 2.03
C ASP A 140 9.90 -21.23 1.20
N CYS A 141 10.09 -21.11 -0.10
CA CYS A 141 9.07 -20.89 -1.11
C CYS A 141 9.00 -22.07 -2.10
N SER A 142 9.40 -23.28 -1.67
CA SER A 142 9.33 -24.48 -2.50
C SER A 142 7.89 -24.79 -2.90
N GLN A 143 7.72 -25.35 -4.10
CA GLN A 143 6.39 -25.63 -4.67
C GLN A 143 5.49 -24.39 -4.78
N SER A 144 6.09 -23.22 -5.06
CA SER A 144 5.39 -22.01 -5.51
C SER A 144 5.47 -21.85 -7.03
N ASN A 145 4.77 -20.86 -7.58
CA ASN A 145 4.84 -20.50 -9.00
C ASN A 145 5.67 -19.22 -9.22
N LEU A 146 6.61 -18.95 -8.31
CA LEU A 146 7.57 -17.84 -8.44
C LEU A 146 8.57 -18.18 -9.55
N THR A 147 8.81 -17.22 -10.45
CA THR A 147 9.85 -17.34 -11.49
C THR A 147 11.17 -16.68 -11.07
N SER A 148 11.08 -15.65 -10.24
CA SER A 148 12.22 -14.93 -9.67
C SER A 148 11.89 -14.45 -8.25
N LEU A 149 12.92 -14.12 -7.49
CA LEU A 149 12.79 -13.53 -6.15
C LEU A 149 13.88 -12.48 -5.94
N ASP A 150 13.44 -11.27 -5.61
CA ASP A 150 14.35 -10.17 -5.28
C ASP A 150 14.77 -10.22 -3.81
N LEU A 151 16.07 -10.44 -3.60
CA LEU A 151 16.73 -10.46 -2.31
C LEU A 151 17.92 -9.47 -2.27
N SER A 152 17.86 -8.42 -3.07
CA SER A 152 18.90 -7.38 -3.19
C SER A 152 19.12 -6.58 -1.89
N TYR A 153 18.10 -6.54 -1.02
CA TYR A 153 18.15 -5.92 0.31
C TYR A 153 18.25 -6.90 1.47
N CYS A 154 18.09 -8.19 1.23
CA CYS A 154 18.28 -9.22 2.24
C CYS A 154 19.76 -9.57 2.44
N SER A 155 20.08 -10.21 3.56
CA SER A 155 21.43 -10.75 3.80
C SER A 155 21.87 -11.69 2.68
N LYS A 156 23.16 -11.64 2.33
CA LYS A 156 23.78 -12.59 1.37
C LYS A 156 23.84 -14.02 1.93
N SER A 157 23.78 -14.20 3.24
CA SER A 157 23.89 -15.49 3.93
C SER A 157 22.54 -16.21 4.13
N ILE A 158 21.46 -15.70 3.54
CA ILE A 158 20.13 -16.27 3.67
C ILE A 158 20.06 -17.66 3.02
N THR A 159 19.47 -18.63 3.71
CA THR A 159 19.13 -19.95 3.17
C THR A 159 17.81 -19.87 2.41
N ILE A 160 17.78 -20.38 1.18
CA ILE A 160 16.63 -20.31 0.27
C ILE A 160 16.27 -21.73 -0.19
N ASN A 161 14.99 -22.07 -0.15
CA ASN A 161 14.42 -23.29 -0.74
C ASN A 161 13.24 -22.88 -1.64
N PRO A 162 13.15 -23.31 -2.92
CA PRO A 162 14.10 -24.16 -3.64
C PRO A 162 15.32 -23.37 -4.11
N PRO A 163 16.49 -24.00 -4.28
CA PRO A 163 17.70 -23.32 -4.75
C PRO A 163 17.63 -22.89 -6.22
N ASP A 164 16.70 -23.43 -7.01
CA ASP A 164 16.65 -23.26 -8.48
C ASP A 164 15.91 -21.98 -8.95
N LEU A 165 15.47 -21.13 -8.02
CA LEU A 165 14.76 -19.89 -8.33
C LEU A 165 15.74 -18.81 -8.85
N ASP A 166 15.32 -17.97 -9.81
CA ASP A 166 16.14 -16.84 -10.25
C ASP A 166 16.23 -15.77 -9.14
N ILE A 167 17.38 -15.69 -8.47
CA ILE A 167 17.58 -14.79 -7.33
C ILE A 167 18.25 -13.49 -7.76
N ILE A 168 17.52 -12.39 -7.63
CA ILE A 168 18.04 -11.04 -7.87
C ILE A 168 18.77 -10.56 -6.62
N ARG A 169 20.06 -10.23 -6.75
CA ARG A 169 20.91 -9.70 -5.66
C ARG A 169 21.47 -8.32 -5.93
N LYS A 170 21.46 -7.90 -7.20
CA LYS A 170 22.02 -6.63 -7.60
C LYS A 170 21.03 -5.54 -7.22
N LYS A 171 21.49 -4.55 -6.47
CA LYS A 171 20.75 -3.32 -6.27
C LYS A 171 20.75 -2.54 -7.59
N GLU A 172 19.59 -2.37 -8.19
CA GLU A 172 19.43 -1.50 -9.35
C GLU A 172 19.35 -0.04 -8.89
N ASN A 173 19.81 0.88 -9.75
CA ASN A 173 19.58 2.30 -9.51
C ASN A 173 18.16 2.64 -9.98
N ILE A 174 17.20 2.50 -9.06
CA ILE A 174 15.77 2.72 -9.31
C ILE A 174 15.32 3.99 -8.62
N LYS A 175 14.70 4.90 -9.37
CA LYS A 175 14.03 6.08 -8.81
C LYS A 175 12.57 5.74 -8.48
N ASN A 176 12.24 5.73 -7.20
CA ASN A 176 10.92 5.35 -6.70
C ASN A 176 9.94 6.53 -6.72
N ILE A 177 8.80 6.36 -7.37
CA ILE A 177 7.71 7.34 -7.46
C ILE A 177 6.51 6.80 -6.69
N LEU A 178 6.15 7.47 -5.60
CA LEU A 178 4.96 7.16 -4.82
C LEU A 178 3.77 7.94 -5.37
N ILE A 179 2.67 7.27 -5.69
CA ILE A 179 1.41 7.90 -6.10
C ILE A 179 0.42 7.82 -4.93
N VAL A 180 -0.06 8.99 -4.52
CA VAL A 180 -0.97 9.18 -3.38
C VAL A 180 -2.08 10.16 -3.75
N GLY A 181 -3.24 10.04 -3.11
CA GLY A 181 -4.40 10.91 -3.32
C GLY A 181 -5.69 10.20 -2.92
N ARG A 182 -6.82 10.90 -3.03
CA ARG A 182 -8.13 10.39 -2.63
C ARG A 182 -8.62 9.27 -3.59
N THR A 183 -9.54 8.45 -3.10
CA THR A 183 -10.25 7.47 -3.95
C THR A 183 -10.98 8.21 -5.07
N GLY A 184 -10.87 7.69 -6.30
CA GLY A 184 -11.49 8.32 -7.48
C GLY A 184 -10.74 9.53 -8.07
N SER A 185 -9.60 9.94 -7.52
CA SER A 185 -8.81 11.07 -8.07
C SER A 185 -8.03 10.72 -9.35
N GLY A 186 -8.04 9.46 -9.78
CA GLY A 186 -7.39 9.01 -11.01
C GLY A 186 -5.94 8.54 -10.83
N ARG A 187 -5.53 8.15 -9.62
CA ARG A 187 -4.18 7.66 -9.27
C ARG A 187 -3.75 6.43 -10.07
N THR A 188 -4.59 5.40 -10.07
CA THR A 188 -4.33 4.16 -10.80
C THR A 188 -4.26 4.41 -12.31
N THR A 189 -5.14 5.26 -12.84
CA THR A 189 -5.06 5.70 -14.24
C THR A 189 -3.79 6.51 -14.50
N LEU A 190 -3.38 7.39 -13.59
CA LEU A 190 -2.11 8.12 -13.69
C LEU A 190 -0.93 7.16 -13.70
N ALA A 191 -0.93 6.12 -12.86
CA ALA A 191 0.09 5.09 -12.82
C ALA A 191 0.21 4.38 -14.17
N ASN A 192 -0.91 3.93 -14.75
CA ASN A 192 -0.98 3.33 -16.08
C ASN A 192 -0.47 4.27 -17.18
N VAL A 193 -0.90 5.53 -17.16
CA VAL A 193 -0.45 6.56 -18.12
C VAL A 193 1.04 6.81 -17.98
N LEU A 194 1.57 6.82 -16.75
CA LEU A 194 2.98 7.06 -16.46
C LEU A 194 3.87 5.86 -16.83
N THR A 195 3.41 4.63 -16.63
CA THR A 195 4.16 3.43 -17.01
C THR A 195 3.95 3.04 -18.49
N GLY A 196 2.83 3.44 -19.08
CA GLY A 196 2.50 3.18 -20.48
C GLY A 196 1.95 1.77 -20.65
N SER A 197 1.11 1.35 -19.70
CA SER A 197 0.56 0.01 -19.61
C SER A 197 -0.79 0.01 -18.91
N ASP A 198 -1.49 -1.12 -18.94
CA ASP A 198 -2.77 -1.33 -18.24
C ASP A 198 -2.64 -2.32 -17.06
N ASP A 199 -1.41 -2.53 -16.57
CA ASP A 199 -1.11 -3.49 -15.49
C ASP A 199 -1.76 -3.10 -14.15
N PHE A 200 -2.02 -1.81 -13.93
CA PHE A 200 -2.77 -1.34 -12.77
C PHE A 200 -4.27 -1.42 -13.10
N ARG A 201 -5.04 -2.22 -12.35
CA ARG A 201 -6.46 -2.44 -12.64
C ARG A 201 -7.28 -1.15 -12.44
N GLU A 202 -7.68 -0.50 -13.53
CA GLU A 202 -8.63 0.63 -13.50
C GLU A 202 -10.06 0.11 -13.36
N SER A 203 -10.74 0.45 -12.26
CA SER A 203 -12.19 0.23 -12.15
C SER A 203 -12.91 1.45 -11.63
N GLY A 204 -14.12 1.67 -12.13
CA GLY A 204 -15.06 2.68 -11.62
C GLY A 204 -15.77 2.26 -10.32
N TYR A 205 -15.58 1.02 -9.89
CA TYR A 205 -16.11 0.42 -8.66
C TYR A 205 -14.95 -0.22 -7.90
N ALA A 206 -14.83 0.01 -6.60
CA ALA A 206 -13.74 -0.46 -5.73
C ALA A 206 -13.21 -1.86 -6.15
N VAL A 207 -12.09 -1.92 -6.88
CA VAL A 207 -11.52 -3.19 -7.33
C VAL A 207 -10.71 -3.80 -6.20
N SER A 208 -11.15 -5.00 -5.83
CA SER A 208 -10.52 -5.99 -4.94
C SER A 208 -9.70 -5.40 -3.80
N GLU A 209 -10.37 -5.24 -2.67
CA GLU A 209 -9.91 -4.86 -1.32
C GLU A 209 -8.66 -5.61 -0.78
N LYS A 210 -8.10 -6.55 -1.57
CA LYS A 210 -7.07 -7.52 -1.18
C LYS A 210 -5.62 -7.12 -1.53
N LYS A 211 -5.35 -6.05 -2.27
CA LYS A 211 -3.98 -5.48 -2.35
C LYS A 211 -3.95 -4.11 -1.69
N GLY A 212 -2.88 -3.84 -0.92
CA GLY A 212 -2.63 -2.53 -0.31
C GLY A 212 -1.99 -1.52 -1.28
N PHE A 213 -1.25 -2.03 -2.26
CA PHE A 213 -0.57 -1.24 -3.28
C PHE A 213 -0.29 -2.08 -4.54
N ASN A 214 0.07 -1.42 -5.64
CA ASN A 214 0.61 -2.03 -6.85
C ASN A 214 1.94 -1.36 -7.20
N LYS A 215 2.88 -2.14 -7.73
CA LYS A 215 4.23 -1.69 -8.05
C LYS A 215 4.58 -2.08 -9.48
N LYS A 216 5.19 -1.15 -10.24
CA LYS A 216 5.70 -1.44 -11.59
C LYS A 216 6.96 -0.65 -11.91
N VAL A 217 7.95 -1.36 -12.45
CA VAL A 217 9.16 -0.75 -12.99
C VAL A 217 8.95 -0.38 -14.46
N PHE A 218 9.40 0.80 -14.86
CA PHE A 218 9.46 1.24 -16.25
C PHE A 218 10.73 2.04 -16.50
N LYS A 219 11.14 2.14 -17.76
CA LYS A 219 12.32 2.89 -18.16
C LYS A 219 11.92 4.20 -18.82
N CYS A 220 12.48 5.31 -18.37
CA CYS A 220 12.40 6.61 -19.03
C CYS A 220 13.83 7.04 -19.39
N LYS A 221 14.11 7.08 -20.70
CA LYS A 221 15.47 7.21 -21.25
C LYS A 221 16.43 6.16 -20.66
N GLU A 222 17.37 6.57 -19.81
CA GLU A 222 18.38 5.71 -19.19
C GLU A 222 18.11 5.45 -17.70
N VAL A 223 17.03 6.01 -17.14
CA VAL A 223 16.68 5.89 -15.73
C VAL A 223 15.56 4.86 -15.56
N ASN A 224 15.78 3.91 -14.64
CA ASN A 224 14.74 2.99 -14.21
C ASN A 224 13.92 3.67 -13.11
N TYR A 225 12.61 3.73 -13.32
CA TYR A 225 11.67 4.23 -12.34
C TYR A 225 10.79 3.11 -11.85
N CYS A 226 10.41 3.17 -10.58
CA CYS A 226 9.42 2.28 -10.01
C CYS A 226 8.24 3.09 -9.49
N VAL A 227 7.07 2.87 -10.08
CA VAL A 227 5.82 3.50 -9.65
C VAL A 227 5.14 2.61 -8.62
N VAL A 228 4.82 3.18 -7.48
CA VAL A 228 4.00 2.54 -6.43
C VAL A 228 2.67 3.29 -6.33
N ASP A 229 1.59 2.64 -6.75
CA ASP A 229 0.21 3.11 -6.59
C ASP A 229 -0.38 2.53 -5.30
N THR A 230 -0.96 3.38 -4.45
CA THR A 230 -1.45 3.00 -3.11
C THR A 230 -2.98 3.06 -3.02
N VAL A 231 -3.57 2.51 -1.96
CA VAL A 231 -4.99 2.74 -1.63
C VAL A 231 -5.29 4.21 -1.32
N GLY A 232 -6.56 4.61 -1.51
CA GLY A 232 -7.00 6.00 -1.34
C GLY A 232 -7.44 6.32 0.08
N PHE A 233 -7.29 7.58 0.50
CA PHE A 233 -7.52 8.01 1.89
C PHE A 233 -8.98 7.96 2.35
N GLU A 234 -9.92 7.96 1.41
CA GLU A 234 -11.36 7.94 1.67
C GLU A 234 -12.00 6.72 1.01
N ASP A 235 -11.31 5.59 1.09
CA ASP A 235 -11.92 4.32 0.73
C ASP A 235 -13.00 3.97 1.76
N THR A 236 -14.27 4.06 1.35
CA THR A 236 -15.44 3.86 2.22
C THR A 236 -15.51 2.45 2.80
N ASN A 237 -14.73 1.50 2.28
CA ASN A 237 -14.75 0.11 2.73
C ASN A 237 -13.67 -0.18 3.79
N LEU A 238 -12.77 0.77 4.08
CA LEU A 238 -11.63 0.58 4.99
C LEU A 238 -11.64 1.61 6.12
N THR A 239 -11.24 1.18 7.31
CA THR A 239 -10.95 2.08 8.44
C THR A 239 -9.69 2.89 8.16
N THR A 240 -9.57 4.12 8.69
CA THR A 240 -8.37 4.97 8.56
C THR A 240 -7.06 4.21 8.81
N LYS A 241 -6.99 3.43 9.91
CA LYS A 241 -5.81 2.63 10.24
C LYS A 241 -5.38 1.66 9.15
N LYS A 242 -6.34 0.91 8.56
CA LYS A 242 -6.07 -0.03 7.46
C LYS A 242 -5.55 0.68 6.22
N VAL A 243 -6.13 1.83 5.89
CA VAL A 243 -5.66 2.66 4.78
C VAL A 243 -4.20 3.05 5.02
N LEU A 244 -3.88 3.57 6.20
CA LEU A 244 -2.52 3.94 6.58
C LEU A 244 -1.54 2.75 6.53
N TYR A 245 -1.92 1.57 7.02
CA TYR A 245 -1.07 0.38 6.95
C TYR A 245 -0.81 -0.06 5.50
N LYS A 246 -1.81 -0.03 4.63
CA LYS A 246 -1.67 -0.36 3.21
C LYS A 246 -0.78 0.64 2.46
N ILE A 247 -0.83 1.93 2.82
CA ILE A 247 0.10 2.95 2.30
C ILE A 247 1.52 2.68 2.82
N ALA A 248 1.66 2.37 4.11
CA ALA A 248 2.96 2.02 4.70
C ALA A 248 3.58 0.80 4.01
N ASP A 249 2.79 -0.23 3.70
CA ASP A 249 3.21 -1.42 2.97
C ASP A 249 3.81 -1.06 1.59
N GLY A 250 3.13 -0.18 0.86
CA GLY A 250 3.66 0.37 -0.40
C GLY A 250 4.92 1.21 -0.21
N ILE A 251 4.99 2.03 0.83
CA ILE A 251 6.18 2.83 1.16
C ILE A 251 7.39 1.92 1.46
N TYR A 252 7.22 0.88 2.28
CA TYR A 252 8.30 -0.04 2.62
C TYR A 252 8.66 -1.03 1.51
N SER A 253 7.88 -1.09 0.42
CA SER A 253 8.28 -1.77 -0.82
C SER A 253 9.38 -1.03 -1.61
N MET A 254 9.78 0.17 -1.15
CA MET A 254 10.77 1.06 -1.77
C MET A 254 12.01 1.24 -0.88
N PRO A 255 12.86 0.20 -0.71
CA PRO A 255 13.98 0.21 0.24
C PRO A 255 15.09 1.23 -0.11
N GLU A 256 15.17 1.72 -1.34
CA GLU A 256 16.05 2.83 -1.74
C GLU A 256 15.64 4.16 -1.05
N GLY A 257 14.35 4.30 -0.71
CA GLY A 257 13.71 5.55 -0.35
C GLY A 257 12.84 6.09 -1.49
N ILE A 258 12.18 7.23 -1.25
CA ILE A 258 11.25 7.84 -2.20
C ILE A 258 11.98 8.93 -2.99
N SER A 259 12.00 8.81 -4.31
CA SER A 259 12.57 9.86 -5.17
C SER A 259 11.55 10.94 -5.49
N ARG A 260 10.25 10.63 -5.61
CA ARG A 260 9.19 11.62 -5.83
C ARG A 260 7.86 11.13 -5.27
N VAL A 261 7.01 12.07 -4.86
CA VAL A 261 5.63 11.83 -4.48
C VAL A 261 4.72 12.58 -5.46
N LEU A 262 3.90 11.85 -6.21
CA LEU A 262 2.86 12.44 -7.04
C LEU A 262 1.56 12.49 -6.25
N PHE A 263 1.21 13.68 -5.78
CA PHE A 263 -0.01 13.93 -5.05
C PHE A 263 -1.18 14.26 -6.00
N VAL A 264 -2.07 13.29 -6.20
CA VAL A 264 -3.09 13.34 -7.24
C VAL A 264 -4.40 13.93 -6.71
N VAL A 265 -4.80 15.03 -7.32
CA VAL A 265 -6.02 15.78 -7.01
C VAL A 265 -6.89 15.92 -8.24
N ASP A 266 -8.20 15.74 -8.09
CA ASP A 266 -9.14 15.81 -9.20
C ASP A 266 -9.96 17.09 -9.23
N GLY A 267 -10.33 17.54 -10.44
CA GLY A 267 -11.35 18.56 -10.67
C GLY A 267 -11.11 19.88 -9.91
N ARG A 268 -12.21 20.52 -9.46
CA ARG A 268 -12.13 21.75 -8.62
C ARG A 268 -11.65 21.38 -7.22
N PHE A 269 -10.48 21.88 -6.89
CA PHE A 269 -9.93 21.88 -5.53
C PHE A 269 -11.01 22.47 -4.60
N LEU A 270 -11.51 21.71 -3.63
CA LEU A 270 -12.50 22.18 -2.67
C LEU A 270 -11.86 22.15 -1.27
N PRO A 271 -11.85 23.26 -0.51
CA PRO A 271 -11.25 23.33 0.83
C PRO A 271 -11.73 22.25 1.80
N GLU A 272 -13.00 21.84 1.69
CA GLU A 272 -13.63 20.79 2.52
C GLU A 272 -12.99 19.39 2.34
N LYS A 273 -12.15 19.20 1.31
CA LYS A 273 -11.48 17.93 0.97
C LYS A 273 -9.99 17.89 1.39
N MET A 274 -9.51 18.91 2.11
CA MET A 274 -8.13 19.04 2.61
C MET A 274 -7.78 18.15 3.81
N SER A 275 -8.78 17.60 4.51
CA SER A 275 -8.57 16.70 5.65
C SER A 275 -7.72 15.48 5.27
N SER A 276 -7.99 14.88 4.11
CA SER A 276 -7.20 13.78 3.55
C SER A 276 -5.75 14.15 3.23
N LEU A 277 -5.48 15.39 2.86
CA LEU A 277 -4.13 15.90 2.61
C LEU A 277 -3.34 16.06 3.90
N ASN A 278 -3.99 16.65 4.93
CA ASN A 278 -3.39 16.81 6.26
C ASN A 278 -3.04 15.45 6.87
N LEU A 279 -3.93 14.46 6.75
CA LEU A 279 -3.71 13.09 7.23
C LEU A 279 -2.34 12.54 6.81
N ILE A 280 -2.02 12.63 5.52
CA ILE A 280 -0.81 12.03 4.97
C ILE A 280 0.40 12.87 5.31
N SER A 281 0.22 14.19 5.25
CA SER A 281 1.21 15.16 5.68
C SER A 281 1.67 14.79 7.10
N ASP A 282 0.75 14.78 8.06
CA ASP A 282 1.07 14.61 9.47
C ASP A 282 1.66 13.22 9.79
N VAL A 283 1.12 12.16 9.15
CA VAL A 283 1.50 10.78 9.44
C VAL A 283 2.78 10.36 8.70
N PHE A 284 2.82 10.48 7.37
CA PHE A 284 3.91 9.94 6.55
C PHE A 284 4.97 10.96 6.19
N PHE A 285 4.61 12.24 6.14
CA PHE A 285 5.39 13.26 5.46
C PHE A 285 5.86 14.34 6.42
N ASP A 286 7.11 14.21 6.87
CA ASP A 286 7.74 15.34 7.57
C ASP A 286 7.99 16.51 6.59
N ILE A 287 8.30 17.70 7.12
CA ILE A 287 8.54 18.90 6.29
C ILE A 287 9.56 18.65 5.15
N ASP A 288 10.49 17.72 5.35
CA ASP A 288 11.55 17.40 4.40
C ASP A 288 11.08 16.58 3.18
N ILE A 289 9.99 15.79 3.25
CA ILE A 289 9.51 15.06 2.06
C ILE A 289 8.76 15.99 1.09
N LEU A 290 8.30 17.16 1.56
CA LEU A 290 7.57 18.14 0.75
C LEU A 290 8.40 18.61 -0.45
N ASP A 291 9.73 18.62 -0.30
CA ASP A 291 10.71 18.84 -1.37
C ASP A 291 10.65 17.84 -2.53
N TYR A 292 10.02 16.69 -2.30
CA TYR A 292 9.86 15.59 -3.25
C TYR A 292 8.42 15.50 -3.77
N VAL A 293 7.50 16.33 -3.26
CA VAL A 293 6.08 16.32 -3.62
C VAL A 293 5.84 17.14 -4.88
N THR A 294 4.99 16.60 -5.75
CA THR A 294 4.45 17.29 -6.91
C THR A 294 2.97 17.00 -7.02
N ILE A 295 2.17 18.07 -7.13
CA ILE A 295 0.73 17.97 -7.27
C ILE A 295 0.39 17.67 -8.72
N VAL A 296 -0.40 16.62 -8.94
CA VAL A 296 -0.90 16.24 -10.25
C VAL A 296 -2.40 16.48 -10.29
N ARG A 297 -2.81 17.54 -11.01
CA ARG A 297 -4.20 17.91 -11.27
C ARG A 297 -4.75 17.07 -12.41
N THR A 298 -5.67 16.16 -12.09
CA THR A 298 -6.39 15.32 -13.05
C THR A 298 -7.79 15.87 -13.33
N LYS A 299 -8.45 15.34 -14.37
CA LYS A 299 -9.79 15.77 -14.82
C LYS A 299 -9.83 17.27 -15.15
N PHE A 300 -8.72 17.80 -15.67
CA PHE A 300 -8.57 19.20 -16.03
C PHE A 300 -8.60 19.36 -17.55
N SER A 301 -9.76 19.65 -18.13
CA SER A 301 -9.96 19.74 -19.58
C SER A 301 -9.03 20.76 -20.26
N GLY A 302 -8.67 21.82 -19.53
CA GLY A 302 -7.74 22.87 -19.97
C GLY A 302 -6.27 22.49 -20.01
N PHE A 303 -5.88 21.23 -19.73
CA PHE A 303 -4.47 20.83 -19.58
C PHE A 303 -3.61 21.04 -20.82
N ARG A 304 -4.25 21.21 -21.99
CA ARG A 304 -3.58 21.53 -23.26
C ARG A 304 -3.28 23.02 -23.42
N ASN A 305 -3.94 23.88 -22.66
CA ASN A 305 -3.83 25.33 -22.75
C ASN A 305 -2.96 25.87 -21.62
N LYS A 306 -1.74 26.31 -21.97
CA LYS A 306 -0.78 26.85 -21.02
C LYS A 306 -1.34 28.01 -20.19
N TYR A 307 -2.13 28.90 -20.80
CA TYR A 307 -2.74 30.02 -20.08
C TYR A 307 -3.73 29.55 -19.01
N GLU A 308 -4.54 28.53 -19.31
CA GLU A 308 -5.48 27.96 -18.33
C GLU A 308 -4.74 27.23 -17.21
N CYS A 309 -3.70 26.46 -17.52
CA CYS A 309 -2.83 25.85 -16.52
C CYS A 309 -2.19 26.90 -15.61
N ASP A 310 -1.60 27.96 -16.19
CA ASP A 310 -0.94 29.03 -15.42
C ASP A 310 -1.92 29.82 -14.56
N LYS A 311 -3.16 30.03 -15.04
CA LYS A 311 -4.24 30.63 -14.25
C LYS A 311 -4.63 29.74 -13.07
N ASP A 312 -4.81 28.45 -13.32
CA ASP A 312 -5.17 27.47 -12.28
C ASP A 312 -4.07 27.34 -11.22
N LYS A 313 -2.79 27.35 -11.62
CA LYS A 313 -1.65 27.39 -10.69
C LYS A 313 -1.76 28.58 -9.73
N ARG A 314 -2.01 29.79 -10.24
CA ARG A 314 -2.12 30.99 -9.39
C ARG A 314 -3.24 30.85 -8.37
N ILE A 315 -4.42 30.38 -8.80
CA ILE A 315 -5.56 30.14 -7.92
C ILE A 315 -5.20 29.13 -6.83
N ILE A 316 -4.58 28.01 -7.19
CA ILE A 316 -4.17 26.99 -6.22
C ILE A 316 -3.17 27.56 -5.20
N TYR A 317 -2.23 28.40 -5.62
CA TYR A 317 -1.27 29.02 -4.71
C TYR A 317 -1.86 30.12 -3.82
N GLU A 318 -2.79 30.91 -4.35
CA GLU A 318 -3.38 32.06 -3.64
C GLU A 318 -4.49 31.65 -2.68
N GLU A 319 -5.26 30.60 -2.99
CA GLU A 319 -6.40 30.17 -2.18
C GLU A 319 -6.06 29.12 -1.12
N TYR A 320 -4.90 28.45 -1.21
CA TYR A 320 -4.59 27.30 -0.36
C TYR A 320 -3.19 27.39 0.25
N GLU A 321 -3.08 28.10 1.37
CA GLU A 321 -1.84 28.31 2.13
C GLU A 321 -1.12 26.98 2.43
N LYS A 322 -1.86 25.93 2.83
CA LYS A 322 -1.30 24.59 3.06
C LYS A 322 -0.70 23.93 1.82
N ILE A 323 -1.21 24.22 0.61
CA ILE A 323 -0.57 23.72 -0.61
C ILE A 323 0.74 24.47 -0.86
N ALA A 324 0.77 25.77 -0.60
CA ALA A 324 2.00 26.53 -0.68
C ALA A 324 3.04 26.03 0.35
N GLU A 325 2.60 25.56 1.52
CA GLU A 325 3.46 24.87 2.49
C GLU A 325 3.96 23.51 1.95
N ILE A 326 3.08 22.73 1.30
CA ILE A 326 3.42 21.41 0.74
C ILE A 326 4.33 21.52 -0.49
N VAL A 327 4.27 22.64 -1.19
CA VAL A 327 4.86 22.78 -2.52
C VAL A 327 5.79 23.99 -2.56
N ASN A 328 7.09 23.73 -2.46
CA ASN A 328 8.13 24.76 -2.42
C ASN A 328 8.28 25.55 -3.74
N SER A 329 7.68 25.14 -4.87
CA SER A 329 7.76 25.85 -6.14
C SER A 329 6.52 25.72 -7.03
N ARG A 330 6.15 26.80 -7.76
CA ARG A 330 5.03 26.81 -8.73
C ARG A 330 5.17 25.81 -9.88
N ASP A 331 6.37 25.28 -10.07
CA ASP A 331 6.68 24.27 -11.08
C ASP A 331 6.29 22.85 -10.65
N ASN A 332 6.04 22.62 -9.37
CA ASN A 332 5.63 21.33 -8.81
C ASN A 332 4.11 21.08 -8.93
N ILE A 333 3.42 21.78 -9.84
CA ILE A 333 2.03 21.49 -10.21
C ILE A 333 1.98 21.09 -11.68
N ILE A 334 1.47 19.89 -11.94
CA ILE A 334 1.29 19.32 -13.27
C ILE A 334 -0.19 19.16 -13.57
N HIS A 335 -0.62 19.64 -14.74
CA HIS A 335 -1.99 19.47 -15.24
C HIS A 335 -2.03 18.34 -16.26
N VAL A 336 -2.93 17.39 -16.06
CA VAL A 336 -3.17 16.26 -16.95
C VAL A 336 -4.66 16.00 -17.07
N ASP A 337 -5.04 15.32 -18.15
CA ASP A 337 -6.36 14.74 -18.26
C ASP A 337 -6.25 13.29 -18.76
N ASN A 338 -6.79 12.39 -17.96
CA ASN A 338 -6.66 10.94 -18.15
C ASN A 338 -8.06 10.31 -18.19
N PRO A 339 -8.91 10.68 -19.18
CA PRO A 339 -10.27 10.14 -19.28
C PRO A 339 -10.28 8.63 -19.50
N SER A 340 -11.38 7.95 -19.15
CA SER A 340 -11.51 6.51 -19.30
C SER A 340 -11.41 6.07 -20.76
N ILE A 341 -10.66 5.01 -21.05
CA ILE A 341 -10.67 4.32 -22.35
C ILE A 341 -11.53 3.05 -22.34
N ASN A 342 -11.98 2.64 -21.15
CA ASN A 342 -12.86 1.49 -20.94
C ASN A 342 -14.33 1.93 -21.09
N ILE A 343 -14.69 2.33 -22.31
CA ILE A 343 -16.05 2.75 -22.66
C ILE A 343 -16.75 1.57 -23.33
N VAL A 344 -17.98 1.28 -22.89
CA VAL A 344 -18.83 0.25 -23.53
C VAL A 344 -19.26 0.80 -24.88
N LYS A 345 -18.97 0.07 -25.95
CA LYS A 345 -19.24 0.49 -27.32
C LYS A 345 -20.66 0.12 -27.72
N TYR A 346 -21.45 1.12 -28.09
CA TYR A 346 -22.78 0.97 -28.66
C TYR A 346 -22.81 1.49 -30.11
N ASP A 347 -22.02 2.52 -30.42
CA ASP A 347 -21.98 3.13 -31.76
C ASP A 347 -20.58 3.67 -32.14
N VAL A 348 -20.51 4.36 -33.30
CA VAL A 348 -19.26 4.92 -33.85
C VAL A 348 -18.77 6.14 -33.05
N ASP A 349 -19.66 6.83 -32.34
CA ASP A 349 -19.29 7.99 -31.52
C ASP A 349 -18.48 7.52 -30.30
N ASP A 350 -18.76 6.33 -29.77
CA ASP A 350 -17.96 5.70 -28.71
C ASP A 350 -16.52 5.40 -29.16
N ASP A 351 -16.33 4.93 -30.40
CA ASP A 351 -14.99 4.69 -30.97
C ASP A 351 -14.20 6.01 -31.09
N ALA A 352 -14.86 7.06 -31.61
CA ALA A 352 -14.26 8.38 -31.70
C ALA A 352 -13.89 8.94 -30.32
N GLN A 353 -14.73 8.72 -29.31
CA GLN A 353 -14.48 9.13 -27.93
C GLN A 353 -13.29 8.38 -27.31
N ILE A 354 -13.18 7.07 -27.53
CA ILE A 354 -12.05 6.26 -27.05
C ILE A 354 -10.74 6.76 -27.67
N ASP A 355 -10.73 7.03 -28.97
CA ASP A 355 -9.53 7.52 -29.65
C ASP A 355 -9.15 8.94 -29.21
N PHE A 356 -10.13 9.81 -28.95
CA PHE A 356 -9.90 11.11 -28.33
C PHE A 356 -9.28 10.96 -26.93
N ASN A 357 -9.79 10.02 -26.13
CA ASN A 357 -9.31 9.75 -24.78
C ASN A 357 -7.89 9.18 -24.77
N LYS A 358 -7.55 8.30 -25.73
CA LYS A 358 -6.17 7.81 -25.92
C LYS A 358 -5.21 8.97 -26.23
N LYS A 359 -5.56 9.85 -27.17
CA LYS A 359 -4.76 11.05 -27.48
C LYS A 359 -4.59 11.99 -26.27
N ALA A 360 -5.60 12.07 -25.41
CA ALA A 360 -5.48 12.79 -24.14
C ALA A 360 -4.46 12.13 -23.20
N ARG A 361 -4.58 10.82 -22.97
CA ARG A 361 -3.64 10.04 -22.15
C ARG A 361 -2.21 10.09 -22.70
N GLU A 362 -2.01 10.02 -24.01
CA GLU A 362 -0.69 10.16 -24.65
C GLU A 362 -0.06 11.53 -24.38
N LYS A 363 -0.85 12.61 -24.48
CA LYS A 363 -0.39 13.96 -24.17
C LYS A 363 -0.04 14.10 -22.70
N SER A 364 -0.86 13.56 -21.79
CA SER A 364 -0.61 13.53 -20.35
C SER A 364 0.67 12.74 -20.03
N ARG A 365 0.87 11.59 -20.66
CA ARG A 365 2.12 10.80 -20.55
C ARG A 365 3.32 11.63 -20.95
N LYS A 366 3.26 12.32 -22.09
CA LYS A 366 4.36 13.18 -22.54
C LYS A 366 4.69 14.26 -21.50
N ILE A 367 3.68 14.95 -20.95
CA ILE A 367 3.86 15.97 -19.91
C ILE A 367 4.59 15.38 -18.68
N LEU A 368 4.17 14.19 -18.23
CA LEU A 368 4.76 13.54 -17.06
C LEU A 368 6.21 13.09 -17.31
N LEU A 369 6.50 12.53 -18.49
CA LEU A 369 7.86 12.11 -18.85
C LEU A 369 8.78 13.32 -19.01
N ASP A 370 8.32 14.39 -19.69
CA ASP A 370 9.07 15.64 -19.83
C ASP A 370 9.39 16.25 -18.45
N TYR A 371 8.46 16.17 -17.49
CA TYR A 371 8.68 16.57 -16.09
C TYR A 371 9.74 15.71 -15.38
N LEU A 372 9.65 14.38 -15.48
CA LEU A 372 10.63 13.48 -14.85
C LEU A 372 12.04 13.69 -15.43
N GLU A 373 12.12 14.03 -16.71
CA GLU A 373 13.38 14.38 -17.37
C GLU A 373 13.96 15.70 -16.88
N LYS A 374 13.14 16.77 -16.83
CA LYS A 374 13.54 18.08 -16.32
C LYS A 374 14.16 17.94 -14.93
N ILE A 375 13.46 17.25 -14.05
CA ILE A 375 13.89 17.13 -12.67
C ILE A 375 15.11 16.21 -12.52
N CYS A 376 15.23 15.17 -13.34
CA CYS A 376 16.46 14.38 -13.35
C CYS A 376 17.69 15.16 -13.83
N GLN A 377 17.51 16.21 -14.63
CA GLN A 377 18.60 17.10 -15.02
C GLN A 377 18.96 18.04 -13.87
N GLU A 378 17.97 18.64 -13.22
CA GLU A 378 18.15 19.50 -12.03
C GLU A 378 18.88 18.75 -10.90
N ASP A 379 18.44 17.53 -10.56
CA ASP A 379 19.10 16.68 -9.54
C ASP A 379 20.58 16.39 -9.87
N ARG A 380 20.97 16.39 -11.16
CA ARG A 380 22.35 16.13 -11.59
C ARG A 380 23.22 17.38 -11.53
N GLU A 381 22.64 18.57 -11.57
CA GLU A 381 23.33 19.86 -11.61
C GLU A 381 23.56 20.42 -10.20
N ASP A 382 22.63 20.21 -9.26
CA ASP A 382 22.68 20.73 -7.86
C ASP A 382 23.62 19.94 -6.91
N ARG A 383 24.72 19.41 -7.45
CA ARG A 383 25.35 18.15 -6.99
C ARG A 383 26.31 18.22 -5.78
N GLU A 384 26.08 19.08 -4.79
CA GLU A 384 26.86 19.02 -3.54
C GLU A 384 26.06 18.63 -2.28
N ASP A 385 24.76 18.98 -2.14
CA ASP A 385 24.06 18.79 -0.84
C ASP A 385 22.67 18.10 -0.87
N ARG A 386 22.01 17.91 -2.03
CA ARG A 386 20.63 17.36 -2.06
C ARG A 386 20.61 15.83 -2.11
N GLU A 387 19.96 15.19 -1.12
CA GLU A 387 19.74 13.74 -1.14
C GLU A 387 18.85 13.35 -2.34
N GLU A 388 19.24 12.30 -3.08
CA GLU A 388 18.47 11.82 -4.25
C GLU A 388 17.16 11.12 -3.84
N TYR A 389 17.07 10.67 -2.59
CA TYR A 389 15.94 9.92 -2.04
C TYR A 389 15.60 10.43 -0.65
N PHE A 390 14.32 10.68 -0.42
CA PHE A 390 13.81 10.81 0.93
C PHE A 390 13.89 9.46 1.66
N LYS A 391 14.61 9.43 2.78
CA LYS A 391 14.75 8.24 3.61
C LYS A 391 13.54 8.06 4.52
N ILE A 392 12.85 6.95 4.30
CA ILE A 392 11.66 6.58 5.05
C ILE A 392 12.05 6.31 6.51
N LYS A 393 11.24 6.80 7.46
CA LYS A 393 11.36 6.45 8.88
C LYS A 393 11.26 4.93 9.08
N THR A 394 11.87 4.43 10.14
CA THR A 394 11.72 3.02 10.56
C THR A 394 10.23 2.69 10.80
N TRP A 395 9.82 1.45 10.50
CA TRP A 395 8.44 0.98 10.70
C TRP A 395 7.91 1.29 12.10
N ASP A 396 8.71 1.08 13.14
CA ASP A 396 8.30 1.37 14.52
C ASP A 396 7.86 2.82 14.74
N LYS A 397 8.65 3.78 14.22
CA LYS A 397 8.33 5.21 14.32
C LYS A 397 7.06 5.59 13.55
N LEU A 398 6.86 5.01 12.37
CA LEU A 398 5.68 5.28 11.56
C LEU A 398 4.43 4.66 12.18
N ARG A 399 4.53 3.41 12.66
CA ARG A 399 3.45 2.72 13.37
C ARG A 399 3.02 3.48 14.63
N ASP A 400 3.98 4.06 15.38
CA ASP A 400 3.68 4.90 16.54
C ASP A 400 2.93 6.18 16.14
N LYS A 401 3.31 6.82 15.02
CA LYS A 401 2.56 7.97 14.48
C LYS A 401 1.14 7.58 14.05
N ILE A 402 0.99 6.45 13.33
CA ILE A 402 -0.31 5.94 12.89
C ILE A 402 -1.22 5.68 14.10
N THR A 403 -0.70 5.02 15.14
CA THR A 403 -1.46 4.73 16.36
C THR A 403 -1.93 6.02 17.04
N LYS A 404 -1.02 6.98 17.27
CA LYS A 404 -1.37 8.28 17.86
C LYS A 404 -2.43 9.04 17.06
N TYR A 405 -2.31 9.01 15.74
CA TYR A 405 -3.27 9.69 14.86
C TYR A 405 -4.67 9.06 15.00
N VAL A 406 -4.76 7.74 14.92
CA VAL A 406 -6.02 7.00 15.03
C VAL A 406 -6.65 7.19 16.42
N ASP A 407 -5.86 7.14 17.49
CA ASP A 407 -6.35 7.37 18.85
C ASP A 407 -6.93 8.79 19.01
N ASN A 408 -6.32 9.80 18.38
CA ASN A 408 -6.80 11.18 18.42
C ASN A 408 -8.11 11.37 17.63
N GLU A 409 -8.25 10.75 16.45
CA GLU A 409 -9.52 10.78 15.69
C GLU A 409 -10.66 10.09 16.47
N GLU A 410 -10.38 8.97 17.14
CA GLU A 410 -11.39 8.21 17.87
C GLU A 410 -11.84 8.91 19.17
N LEU A 411 -10.96 9.69 19.82
CA LEU A 411 -11.33 10.53 20.97
C LEU A 411 -12.39 11.61 20.63
N GLU A 412 -12.51 12.01 19.36
CA GLU A 412 -13.54 12.95 18.89
C GLU A 412 -14.89 12.27 18.57
N VAL A 413 -14.93 10.94 18.42
CA VAL A 413 -16.13 10.22 17.91
C VAL A 413 -16.67 9.17 18.89
N ASN A 414 -15.83 8.41 19.61
CA ASN A 414 -16.19 7.50 20.72
C ASN A 414 -14.91 6.85 21.29
N PRO A 415 -14.67 6.80 22.63
CA PRO A 415 -13.47 6.15 23.16
C PRO A 415 -13.41 4.65 22.80
N GLN A 416 -12.21 4.19 22.43
CA GLN A 416 -11.84 2.79 22.18
C GLN A 416 -12.48 1.86 23.21
N ARG A 417 -13.40 1.01 22.73
CA ARG A 417 -13.85 -0.16 23.48
C ARG A 417 -13.37 -1.40 22.74
N PRO A 418 -12.87 -2.40 23.44
CA PRO A 418 -12.45 -3.65 22.85
C PRO A 418 -13.68 -4.25 22.20
N CYS A 419 -13.58 -4.55 20.91
CA CYS A 419 -14.72 -5.01 20.16
C CYS A 419 -14.45 -6.39 19.60
N LEU A 420 -15.38 -7.29 19.89
CA LEU A 420 -15.55 -8.53 19.17
C LEU A 420 -16.74 -8.34 18.24
N ILE A 421 -16.49 -8.30 16.94
CA ILE A 421 -17.50 -8.07 15.91
C ILE A 421 -17.58 -9.33 15.05
N LEU A 422 -18.77 -9.93 15.00
CA LEU A 422 -19.11 -11.03 14.10
C LEU A 422 -19.71 -10.44 12.81
#